data_AF-A0XZI2-F1
#
_entry.id   AF-A0XZI2-F1
#
_cell.length_a   1.000
_cell.length_b   1.000
_cell.length_c   1.000
_cell.angle_alpha   90.00
_cell.angle_beta   90.00
_cell.angle_gamma   90.00
#
_symmetry.space_group_name_H-M   'P 1'
#
loop_
_entity.id
_entity.type
_entity.pdbx_description
1 polymer ?
#
loop_
_entity_poly.entity_id
_entity_poly.type
_entity_poly.pdbx_seq_one_letter_code
_entity_poly.pdbx_strand_id
1 'polypeptide(L)'
;MKISVYIPAVLCSALIATGCSENNKPEQQQTPAHTQNELTKPVVYQVFTRLFGNTETANVPWGTKEQNGVGKFADFNDAALKGIKELGTTHVWYTGVLHHALVGDYTDYGISQDDPDVVKGRAGSPYAIKDYYDVNPDLAVNVTNRMGEFTQL
;
A
#
# COMPACT_ATOMS: atom_id res chain seq x y z
N MET A 1 -33.24 66.40 -59.64
CA MET A 1 -33.79 65.02 -59.78
C MET A 1 -33.32 64.23 -58.56
N LYS A 2 -34.13 63.67 -57.66
CA LYS A 2 -35.59 63.57 -57.47
C LYS A 2 -35.84 63.58 -55.94
N ILE A 3 -36.74 64.46 -55.50
CA ILE A 3 -37.86 64.28 -54.53
C ILE A 3 -37.49 63.72 -53.13
N SER A 4 -37.40 64.54 -52.07
CA SER A 4 -38.47 64.95 -51.10
C SER A 4 -38.99 63.76 -50.25
N VAL A 5 -39.02 63.81 -48.91
CA VAL A 5 -40.03 64.49 -48.07
C VAL A 5 -39.53 64.63 -46.60
N TYR A 6 -39.92 65.72 -45.92
CA TYR A 6 -39.69 66.06 -44.50
C TYR A 6 -40.95 65.83 -43.62
N ILE A 7 -40.79 66.05 -42.29
CA ILE A 7 -41.79 66.51 -41.26
C ILE A 7 -42.39 65.37 -40.36
N PRO A 8 -42.61 65.52 -39.02
CA PRO A 8 -41.79 66.04 -37.91
C PRO A 8 -41.90 65.20 -36.59
N ALA A 9 -41.23 65.67 -35.53
CA ALA A 9 -41.51 65.56 -34.09
C ALA A 9 -42.60 64.58 -33.55
N VAL A 10 -42.21 63.70 -32.60
CA VAL A 10 -42.93 63.54 -31.31
C VAL A 10 -41.91 63.18 -30.22
N LEU A 11 -41.76 64.11 -29.26
CA LEU A 11 -41.20 63.89 -27.94
C LEU A 11 -42.25 63.12 -27.13
N CYS A 12 -41.96 61.88 -26.71
CA CYS A 12 -42.79 61.18 -25.72
C CYS A 12 -41.87 60.48 -24.72
N SER A 13 -41.59 61.22 -23.65
CA SER A 13 -41.13 60.71 -22.38
C SER A 13 -42.14 59.71 -21.82
N ALA A 14 -41.76 58.45 -21.72
CA ALA A 14 -42.44 57.45 -20.91
C ALA A 14 -41.42 56.82 -19.95
N LEU A 15 -41.47 57.27 -18.69
CA LEU A 15 -40.89 56.58 -17.54
C LEU A 15 -41.58 55.22 -17.41
N ILE A 16 -40.92 54.16 -17.88
CA ILE A 16 -41.34 52.78 -17.59
C ILE A 16 -40.56 52.34 -16.35
N ALA A 17 -41.19 52.52 -15.19
CA ALA A 17 -40.80 51.84 -13.96
C ALA A 17 -41.13 50.35 -14.13
N THR A 18 -40.15 49.56 -14.59
CA THR A 18 -40.21 48.11 -14.52
C THR A 18 -39.47 47.67 -13.26
N GLY A 19 -40.26 47.48 -12.20
CA GLY A 19 -39.82 46.75 -11.02
C GLY A 19 -39.60 45.29 -11.40
N CYS A 20 -38.34 44.88 -11.54
CA CYS A 20 -37.98 43.48 -11.54
C CYS A 20 -38.00 42.98 -10.09
N SER A 21 -39.10 42.31 -9.75
CA SER A 21 -39.13 41.39 -8.62
C SER A 21 -38.39 40.13 -9.07
N GLU A 22 -37.10 40.04 -8.74
CA GLU A 22 -36.35 38.78 -8.89
C GLU A 22 -36.29 38.05 -7.55
N ASN A 23 -36.95 36.91 -7.58
CA ASN A 23 -37.03 35.87 -6.57
C ASN A 23 -35.68 35.64 -5.87
N ASN A 24 -35.67 35.88 -4.55
CA ASN A 24 -34.62 35.41 -3.65
C ASN A 24 -34.52 33.88 -3.74
N LYS A 25 -33.55 33.39 -4.52
CA LYS A 25 -33.07 32.02 -4.43
C LYS A 25 -32.11 31.97 -3.24
N PRO A 26 -32.32 31.13 -2.22
CA PRO A 26 -31.39 31.05 -1.12
C PRO A 26 -30.03 30.63 -1.66
N GLU A 27 -29.05 31.52 -1.49
CA GLU A 27 -27.64 31.29 -1.73
C GLU A 27 -27.21 30.16 -0.80
N GLN A 28 -27.14 28.94 -1.34
CA GLN A 28 -26.55 27.81 -0.65
C GLN A 28 -25.08 28.13 -0.46
N GLN A 29 -24.77 28.55 0.76
CA GLN A 29 -23.43 28.62 1.30
C GLN A 29 -22.79 27.24 1.12
N GLN A 30 -21.98 27.09 0.07
CA GLN A 30 -21.10 25.95 -0.09
C GLN A 30 -20.05 26.06 1.00
N THR A 31 -20.35 25.46 2.15
CA THR A 31 -19.32 25.10 3.13
C THR A 31 -18.28 24.29 2.36
N PRO A 32 -17.00 24.70 2.32
CA PRO A 32 -15.97 23.85 1.74
C PRO A 32 -16.08 22.51 2.45
N ALA A 33 -16.24 21.43 1.67
CA ALA A 33 -16.15 20.09 2.20
C ALA A 33 -14.77 19.99 2.86
N HIS A 34 -14.76 20.06 4.18
CA HIS A 34 -13.61 19.66 4.96
C HIS A 34 -13.38 18.19 4.62
N THR A 35 -12.51 17.91 3.65
CA THR A 35 -11.80 16.65 3.58
C THR A 35 -10.87 16.65 4.79
N GLN A 36 -11.44 16.36 5.96
CA GLN A 36 -10.64 15.91 7.07
C GLN A 36 -9.98 14.62 6.59
N ASN A 37 -8.68 14.68 6.33
CA ASN A 37 -7.85 13.49 6.46
C ASN A 37 -7.86 13.15 7.95
N GLU A 38 -8.97 12.58 8.42
CA GLU A 38 -9.01 11.91 9.72
C GLU A 38 -7.95 10.82 9.63
N LEU A 39 -6.85 10.99 10.37
CA LEU A 39 -5.84 9.96 10.54
C LEU A 39 -6.55 8.74 11.14
N THR A 40 -6.95 7.82 10.27
CA THR A 40 -7.62 6.59 10.69
C THR A 40 -6.69 5.82 11.61
N LYS A 41 -7.20 5.36 12.76
CA LYS A 41 -6.41 4.64 13.76
C LYS A 41 -5.74 3.42 13.09
N PRO A 42 -4.40 3.30 13.11
CA PRO A 42 -3.74 2.17 12.49
C PRO A 42 -4.06 0.88 13.24
N VAL A 43 -4.47 -0.13 12.47
CA VAL A 43 -4.63 -1.53 12.88
C VAL A 43 -3.55 -2.33 12.16
N VAL A 44 -2.61 -2.89 12.92
CA VAL A 44 -1.42 -3.59 12.42
C VAL A 44 -1.63 -5.10 12.51
N TYR A 45 -1.49 -5.79 11.38
CA TYR A 45 -1.36 -7.25 11.34
C TYR A 45 0.12 -7.62 11.36
N GLN A 46 0.63 -8.01 12.52
CA GLN A 46 1.99 -8.52 12.64
C GLN A 46 2.03 -9.99 12.23
N VAL A 47 2.90 -10.30 11.28
CA VAL A 47 3.06 -11.64 10.73
C VAL A 47 4.51 -12.07 10.82
N PHE A 48 4.74 -13.33 11.18
CA PHE A 48 6.05 -13.94 10.99
C PHE A 48 6.13 -14.51 9.58
N THR A 49 6.78 -13.79 8.67
CA THR A 49 6.80 -14.08 7.22
C THR A 49 7.25 -15.50 6.92
N ARG A 50 8.21 -16.04 7.69
CA ARG A 50 8.68 -17.43 7.56
C ARG A 50 7.60 -18.49 7.75
N LEU A 51 6.58 -18.22 8.57
CA LEU A 51 5.53 -19.18 8.89
C LEU A 51 4.26 -18.97 8.07
N PHE A 52 4.04 -17.76 7.56
CA PHE A 52 2.87 -17.45 6.77
C PHE A 52 2.89 -18.21 5.44
N GLY A 53 1.80 -18.89 5.10
CA GLY A 53 1.70 -19.66 3.86
C GLY A 53 2.40 -21.02 3.87
N ASN A 54 3.23 -21.32 4.88
CA ASN A 54 3.84 -22.64 5.00
C ASN A 54 2.76 -23.70 5.27
N THR A 55 2.58 -24.62 4.31
CA THR A 55 1.61 -25.72 4.42
C THR A 55 2.24 -27.02 4.90
N GLU A 56 3.57 -27.06 5.07
CA GLU A 56 4.25 -28.21 5.65
C GLU A 56 3.88 -28.36 7.13
N THR A 57 3.59 -29.58 7.53
CA THR A 57 3.13 -29.93 8.89
C THR A 57 4.18 -30.74 9.67
N ALA A 58 5.24 -31.17 8.99
CA ALA A 58 6.43 -31.72 9.61
C ALA A 58 7.07 -30.67 10.53
N ASN A 59 7.14 -31.01 11.82
CA ASN A 59 7.75 -30.20 12.86
C ASN A 59 8.98 -30.93 13.41
N VAL A 60 9.89 -31.30 12.51
CA VAL A 60 11.08 -32.07 12.86
C VAL A 60 12.00 -31.18 13.71
N PRO A 61 12.33 -31.58 14.96
CA PRO A 61 13.30 -30.85 15.77
C PRO A 61 14.62 -30.74 15.01
N TRP A 62 15.17 -29.52 14.92
CA TRP A 62 16.38 -29.21 14.16
C TRP A 62 16.29 -29.46 12.64
N GLY A 63 15.07 -29.60 12.11
CA GLY A 63 14.84 -29.84 10.69
C GLY A 63 15.32 -28.69 9.79
N THR A 64 15.61 -29.03 8.54
CA THR A 64 15.91 -28.05 7.50
C THR A 64 14.64 -27.39 6.96
N LYS A 65 14.78 -26.33 6.16
CA LYS A 65 13.63 -25.69 5.49
C LYS A 65 12.95 -26.61 4.47
N GLU A 66 13.69 -27.58 3.91
CA GLU A 66 13.14 -28.62 3.03
C GLU A 66 12.30 -29.64 3.81
N GLN A 67 12.63 -29.88 5.08
CA GLN A 67 11.88 -30.81 5.94
C GLN A 67 10.65 -30.17 6.57
N ASN A 68 10.77 -28.93 7.06
CA ASN A 68 9.71 -28.27 7.83
C ASN A 68 8.96 -27.19 7.04
N GLY A 69 9.36 -26.96 5.78
CA GLY A 69 8.83 -25.89 4.95
C GLY A 69 9.26 -24.49 5.39
N VAL A 70 8.91 -23.52 4.54
CA VAL A 70 9.13 -22.09 4.77
C VAL A 70 8.15 -21.30 3.92
N GLY A 71 7.51 -20.32 4.54
CA GLY A 71 6.69 -19.33 3.86
C GLY A 71 7.51 -18.46 2.91
N LYS A 72 6.88 -18.08 1.81
CA LYS A 72 7.46 -17.30 0.72
C LYS A 72 6.77 -15.95 0.60
N PHE A 73 7.45 -14.99 -0.02
CA PHE A 73 6.83 -13.73 -0.43
C PHE A 73 5.59 -13.99 -1.30
N ALA A 74 5.65 -14.96 -2.21
CA ALA A 74 4.54 -15.36 -3.06
C ALA A 74 3.28 -15.85 -2.29
N ASP A 75 3.40 -16.21 -1.00
CA ASP A 75 2.26 -16.65 -0.21
C ASP A 75 1.34 -15.48 0.21
N PHE A 76 1.84 -14.25 0.20
CA PHE A 76 1.05 -13.04 0.38
C PHE A 76 0.40 -12.60 -0.94
N ASN A 77 -0.37 -13.51 -1.53
CA ASN A 77 -1.13 -13.26 -2.75
C ASN A 77 -2.41 -12.44 -2.49
N ASP A 78 -3.12 -12.07 -3.56
CA ASP A 78 -4.35 -11.27 -3.49
C ASP A 78 -5.40 -11.83 -2.52
N ALA A 79 -5.57 -13.15 -2.47
CA ALA A 79 -6.53 -13.79 -1.58
C ALA A 79 -6.10 -13.63 -0.11
N ALA A 80 -4.82 -13.86 0.19
CA ALA A 80 -4.24 -13.66 1.51
C ALA A 80 -4.36 -12.20 1.97
N LEU A 81 -3.96 -11.24 1.12
CA LEU A 81 -4.01 -9.82 1.42
C LEU A 81 -5.46 -9.32 1.60
N LYS A 82 -6.39 -9.82 0.77
CA LYS A 82 -7.82 -9.54 0.95
C LYS A 82 -8.33 -10.09 2.27
N GLY A 83 -7.99 -11.32 2.64
CA GLY A 83 -8.37 -11.91 3.93
C GLY A 83 -7.81 -11.11 5.12
N ILE A 84 -6.55 -10.70 5.06
CA ILE A 84 -5.94 -9.81 6.06
C ILE A 84 -6.71 -8.48 6.13
N LYS A 85 -7.12 -7.91 4.99
CA LYS A 85 -7.89 -6.67 4.94
C LYS A 85 -9.29 -6.81 5.54
N GLU A 86 -9.96 -7.94 5.32
CA GLU A 86 -11.29 -8.26 5.87
C GLU A 86 -11.30 -8.29 7.42
N LEU A 87 -10.15 -8.52 8.06
CA LEU A 87 -9.98 -8.37 9.52
C LEU A 87 -10.04 -6.91 10.01
N GLY A 88 -10.21 -5.93 9.12
CA GLY A 88 -10.21 -4.49 9.44
C GLY A 88 -8.80 -3.90 9.56
N THR A 89 -7.79 -4.59 9.02
CA THR A 89 -6.40 -4.16 9.11
C THR A 89 -6.10 -3.00 8.15
N THR A 90 -5.08 -2.22 8.50
CA THR A 90 -4.63 -1.06 7.71
C THR A 90 -3.18 -1.18 7.27
N HIS A 91 -2.36 -1.91 8.04
CA HIS A 91 -0.94 -2.10 7.81
C HIS A 91 -0.57 -3.55 8.11
N VAL A 92 0.40 -4.08 7.37
CA VAL A 92 1.01 -5.38 7.65
C VAL A 92 2.42 -5.14 8.15
N TRP A 93 2.78 -5.77 9.26
CA TRP A 93 4.14 -5.79 9.77
C TRP A 93 4.76 -7.15 9.52
N TYR A 94 5.59 -7.21 8.47
CA TYR A 94 6.36 -8.39 8.09
C TYR A 94 7.59 -8.56 8.98
N THR A 95 7.54 -9.53 9.89
CA THR A 95 8.67 -9.86 10.78
C THR A 95 9.63 -10.83 10.09
N GLY A 96 10.93 -10.52 10.11
CA GLY A 96 11.99 -11.40 9.60
C GLY A 96 12.33 -11.25 8.12
N VAL A 97 11.86 -10.18 7.47
CA VAL A 97 12.12 -9.92 6.03
C VAL A 97 13.58 -9.60 5.76
N LEU A 98 14.18 -8.70 6.55
CA LEU A 98 15.57 -8.30 6.33
C LEU A 98 16.52 -9.48 6.46
N HIS A 99 17.62 -9.43 5.73
CA HIS A 99 18.63 -10.47 5.76
C HIS A 99 19.26 -10.56 7.15
N HIS A 100 18.90 -11.63 7.84
CA HIS A 100 19.40 -11.99 9.16
C HIS A 100 20.30 -13.20 9.09
N ALA A 101 21.18 -13.35 10.08
CA ALA A 101 22.13 -14.44 10.13
C ALA A 101 21.42 -15.80 10.16
N LEU A 102 21.85 -16.75 9.31
CA LEU A 102 21.25 -18.07 9.12
C LEU A 102 22.31 -19.10 8.70
N VAL A 103 22.05 -20.39 8.90
CA VAL A 103 23.04 -21.46 8.63
C VAL A 103 22.98 -21.96 7.18
N GLY A 104 21.92 -21.65 6.44
CA GLY A 104 21.76 -22.05 5.04
C GLY A 104 22.87 -21.53 4.12
N ASP A 105 23.29 -22.37 3.17
CA ASP A 105 24.30 -22.01 2.18
C ASP A 105 23.66 -21.28 0.98
N TYR A 106 24.17 -20.09 0.69
CA TYR A 106 23.74 -19.24 -0.42
C TYR A 106 24.94 -18.67 -1.19
N THR A 107 26.09 -19.34 -1.14
CA THR A 107 27.33 -18.91 -1.81
C THR A 107 27.19 -18.83 -3.32
N ASP A 108 26.38 -19.70 -3.93
CA ASP A 108 26.02 -19.65 -5.36
C ASP A 108 25.30 -18.35 -5.77
N TYR A 109 24.75 -17.61 -4.81
CA TYR A 109 24.08 -16.33 -4.99
C TYR A 109 24.90 -15.14 -4.49
N GLY A 110 26.19 -15.35 -4.22
CA GLY A 110 27.10 -14.32 -3.72
C GLY A 110 26.89 -13.95 -2.25
N ILE A 111 26.16 -14.76 -1.47
CA ILE A 111 25.96 -14.53 -0.04
C ILE A 111 27.00 -15.32 0.76
N SER A 112 27.73 -14.62 1.64
CA SER A 112 28.67 -15.28 2.56
C SER A 112 27.95 -16.09 3.63
N GLN A 113 28.53 -17.24 3.97
CA GLN A 113 28.07 -18.07 5.09
C GLN A 113 28.21 -17.33 6.42
N ASP A 114 27.29 -17.59 7.35
CA ASP A 114 27.39 -17.14 8.74
C ASP A 114 28.05 -18.21 9.61
N ASP A 115 28.63 -17.78 10.73
CA ASP A 115 29.20 -18.69 11.71
C ASP A 115 28.08 -19.43 12.47
N PRO A 116 27.93 -20.75 12.32
CA PRO A 116 26.85 -21.51 12.93
C PRO A 116 26.89 -21.48 14.47
N ASP A 117 28.04 -21.21 15.10
CA ASP A 117 28.17 -21.20 16.55
C ASP A 117 27.50 -19.99 17.21
N VAL A 118 27.22 -18.92 16.45
CA VAL A 118 26.56 -17.70 16.95
C VAL A 118 25.12 -17.54 16.47
N VAL A 119 24.68 -18.36 15.50
CA VAL A 119 23.33 -18.29 14.93
C VAL A 119 22.33 -19.04 15.81
N LYS A 120 21.23 -18.37 16.19
CA LYS A 120 20.16 -18.94 17.02
C LYS A 120 19.25 -19.86 16.20
N GLY A 121 19.68 -21.12 16.03
CA GLY A 121 18.97 -22.14 15.25
C GLY A 121 19.20 -22.01 13.74
N ARG A 122 18.92 -23.06 12.96
CA ARG A 122 19.30 -23.12 11.53
C ARG A 122 18.74 -21.96 10.68
N ALA A 123 17.51 -21.54 10.97
CA ALA A 123 16.83 -20.46 10.28
C ALA A 123 17.25 -19.05 10.74
N GLY A 124 18.02 -18.96 11.83
CA GLY A 124 18.35 -17.68 12.44
C GLY A 124 17.23 -17.06 13.26
N SER A 125 17.57 -16.02 14.02
CA SER A 125 16.59 -15.17 14.67
C SER A 125 16.12 -14.10 13.68
N PRO A 126 14.81 -13.83 13.53
CA PRO A 126 14.32 -12.77 12.64
C PRO A 126 14.74 -11.35 13.07
N TYR A 127 15.39 -11.21 14.24
CA TYR A 127 15.92 -9.96 14.77
C TYR A 127 17.44 -9.87 14.71
N ALA A 128 18.15 -10.93 14.28
CA ALA A 128 19.61 -10.93 14.14
C ALA A 128 20.01 -10.41 12.75
N ILE A 129 19.62 -9.17 12.44
CA ILE A 129 19.85 -8.57 11.13
C ILE A 129 21.35 -8.38 10.90
N LYS A 130 21.83 -8.82 9.73
CA LYS A 130 23.22 -8.62 9.30
C LYS A 130 23.35 -7.71 8.08
N ASP A 131 22.29 -7.62 7.27
CA ASP A 131 22.22 -6.70 6.14
C ASP A 131 20.83 -6.06 6.07
N TYR A 132 20.81 -4.73 6.13
CA TYR A 132 19.59 -3.90 6.08
C TYR A 132 19.17 -3.54 4.65
N TYR A 133 19.99 -3.85 3.65
CA TYR A 133 19.76 -3.52 2.25
C TYR A 133 19.37 -4.74 1.40
N ASP A 134 19.36 -5.94 1.99
CA ASP A 134 18.92 -7.17 1.36
C ASP A 134 17.82 -7.86 2.19
N VAL A 135 17.11 -8.79 1.57
CA VAL A 135 16.07 -9.59 2.20
C VAL A 135 16.52 -11.03 2.41
N ASN A 136 15.92 -11.71 3.38
CA ASN A 136 16.31 -13.07 3.72
C ASN A 136 16.06 -14.02 2.52
N PRO A 137 17.08 -14.74 2.04
CA PRO A 137 16.97 -15.60 0.87
C PRO A 137 16.02 -16.79 1.04
N ASP A 138 15.74 -17.22 2.27
CA ASP A 138 14.77 -18.28 2.53
C ASP A 138 13.34 -17.90 2.12
N LEU A 139 13.01 -16.59 2.07
CA LEU A 139 11.67 -16.09 1.81
C LEU A 139 11.35 -15.94 0.32
N ALA A 140 12.36 -16.02 -0.55
CA ALA A 140 12.18 -15.93 -1.99
C ALA A 140 11.89 -17.32 -2.61
N VAL A 141 11.14 -17.31 -3.71
CA VAL A 141 11.00 -18.46 -4.62
C VAL A 141 12.25 -18.55 -5.51
N ASN A 142 12.64 -17.43 -6.11
CA ASN A 142 13.88 -17.24 -6.85
C ASN A 142 14.82 -16.33 -6.05
N VAL A 143 15.81 -16.96 -5.44
CA VAL A 143 16.82 -16.33 -4.57
C VAL A 143 17.58 -15.20 -5.29
N THR A 144 17.88 -15.33 -6.58
CA THR A 144 18.55 -14.27 -7.38
C THR A 144 17.66 -13.04 -7.59
N ASN A 145 16.34 -13.21 -7.56
CA ASN A 145 15.35 -12.14 -7.71
C ASN A 145 14.67 -11.74 -6.39
N ARG A 146 15.23 -12.11 -5.24
CA ARG A 146 14.61 -11.91 -3.91
C ARG A 146 14.15 -10.48 -3.64
N MET A 147 14.93 -9.48 -4.05
CA MET A 147 14.57 -8.06 -3.91
C MET A 147 13.39 -7.67 -4.81
N GLY A 148 13.35 -8.23 -6.03
CA GLY A 148 12.24 -8.03 -6.96
C GLY A 148 10.95 -8.68 -6.45
N GLU A 149 11.04 -9.89 -5.89
CA GLU A 149 9.90 -10.55 -5.23
C GLU A 149 9.41 -9.77 -4.03
N PHE A 150 10.31 -9.25 -3.18
CA PHE A 150 9.93 -8.43 -2.05
C PHE A 150 9.28 -7.10 -2.46
N THR A 151 9.76 -6.46 -3.53
CA THR A 151 9.19 -5.19 -4.03
C THR A 151 7.77 -5.36 -4.61
N GLN A 152 7.41 -6.59 -5.00
CA GLN A 152 6.07 -6.89 -5.53
C GLN A 152 5.01 -7.12 -4.44
N LEU A 153 5.44 -7.22 -3.16
CA LEU A 153 4.55 -7.27 -1.99
C LEU A 153 3.96 -5.91 -1.65
#